data_AF-A0AAD6VSN9-F1
#
_entry.id   AF-A0AAD6VSN9-F1
#
_cell.length_a   1.000
_cell.length_b   1.000
_cell.length_c   1.000
_cell.angle_alpha   90.00
_cell.angle_beta   90.00
_cell.angle_gamma   90.00
#
_symmetry.space_group_name_H-M   'P 1'
#
loop_
_entity.id
_entity.type
_entity.pdbx_description
1 polymer ?
#
loop_
_entity_poly.entity_id
_entity_poly.type
_entity_poly.pdbx_seq_one_letter_code
_entity_poly.pdbx_strand_id
1 'polypeptide(L)'
;MRHPKGTLDAATHARIDASLKQLKTCARVLQPVIVTFSDELHILRRLLYKAKNEHRASLFWRHATEMRRYAVRVEQLSLPSLVDSLRYSFFAEGPQQSSKVLKGPWTHFPDKPLVSSVLRRLGDSLTLIRKMHERLARIYQTFAVAMQSGAFIQLILTLAAIASRMSSLVSELADAVHQTSDTVQDIFVSLHQPLVASQSDSRKSQVCDHRRDVPASVHDDADVGVPISREDHLPTRYDSENASHTERNTVVKRTSEPIRHKSKKKRKRDEIDDIFG
;
A
#
# COMPACT_ATOMS: atom_id res chain seq x y z
N MET A 1 -16.01 -16.67 -15.94
CA MET A 1 -17.41 -17.12 -15.80
C MET A 1 -17.83 -16.83 -14.36
N ARG A 2 -19.12 -16.94 -14.07
CA ARG A 2 -19.66 -16.80 -12.72
C ARG A 2 -20.63 -17.95 -12.51
N HIS A 3 -20.68 -18.47 -11.30
CA HIS A 3 -21.55 -19.58 -10.97
C HIS A 3 -22.73 -19.09 -10.12
N PRO A 4 -23.94 -19.61 -10.34
CA PRO A 4 -25.10 -19.24 -9.54
C PRO A 4 -24.95 -19.78 -8.11
N LYS A 5 -25.36 -18.97 -7.13
CA LYS A 5 -25.32 -19.30 -5.70
C LYS A 5 -25.90 -20.68 -5.37
N GLY A 6 -26.95 -21.11 -6.06
CA GLY A 6 -27.62 -22.38 -5.81
C GLY A 6 -26.77 -23.64 -6.06
N THR A 7 -25.58 -23.50 -6.64
CA THR A 7 -24.62 -24.62 -6.80
C THR A 7 -23.74 -24.84 -5.56
N LEU A 8 -23.73 -23.90 -4.62
CA LEU A 8 -22.99 -24.01 -3.37
C LEU A 8 -23.85 -24.63 -2.26
N ASP A 9 -23.19 -25.32 -1.33
CA ASP A 9 -23.84 -25.84 -0.14
C ASP A 9 -24.34 -24.72 0.78
N ALA A 10 -25.50 -24.92 1.40
CA ALA A 10 -26.15 -23.93 2.25
C ALA A 10 -25.28 -23.51 3.45
N ALA A 11 -24.44 -24.41 3.98
CA ALA A 11 -23.53 -24.09 5.08
C ALA A 11 -22.45 -23.06 4.67
N THR A 12 -22.02 -23.07 3.40
CA THR A 12 -21.01 -22.12 2.89
C THR A 12 -21.56 -20.70 2.75
N HIS A 13 -22.89 -20.55 2.63
CA HIS A 13 -23.51 -19.24 2.41
C HIS A 13 -23.25 -18.27 3.56
N ALA A 14 -23.40 -18.72 4.81
CA ALA A 14 -23.19 -17.89 5.99
C ALA A 14 -21.73 -17.42 6.10
N ARG A 15 -20.78 -18.28 5.73
CA ARG A 15 -19.34 -17.96 5.73
C ARG A 15 -19.01 -16.91 4.67
N ILE A 16 -19.53 -17.07 3.45
CA ILE A 16 -19.36 -16.09 2.36
C ILE A 16 -19.99 -14.74 2.76
N ASP A 17 -21.17 -14.74 3.36
CA ASP A 17 -21.82 -13.51 3.85
C ASP A 17 -20.96 -12.77 4.88
N ALA A 18 -20.36 -13.50 5.82
CA ALA A 18 -19.42 -12.93 6.79
C ALA A 18 -18.18 -12.34 6.10
N SER A 19 -17.56 -13.08 5.17
CA SER A 19 -16.40 -12.59 4.43
C SER A 19 -16.72 -11.38 3.54
N LEU A 20 -17.90 -11.32 2.91
CA LEU A 20 -18.31 -10.15 2.11
C LEU A 20 -18.57 -8.92 2.97
N LYS A 21 -19.11 -9.09 4.19
CA LYS A 21 -19.22 -8.01 5.18
C LYS A 21 -17.83 -7.52 5.60
N GLN A 22 -16.91 -8.44 5.86
CA GLN A 22 -15.54 -8.09 6.22
C GLN A 22 -14.83 -7.36 5.07
N LEU A 23 -14.98 -7.84 3.84
CA LEU A 23 -14.40 -7.21 2.65
C LEU A 23 -14.93 -5.79 2.42
N LYS A 24 -16.21 -5.53 2.74
CA LYS A 24 -16.78 -4.16 2.77
C LYS A 24 -16.11 -3.29 3.84
N THR A 25 -15.82 -3.84 5.01
CA THR A 25 -15.09 -3.12 6.07
C THR A 25 -13.67 -2.79 5.60
N CYS A 26 -12.95 -3.74 5.02
CA CYS A 26 -11.61 -3.51 4.46
C CYS A 26 -11.62 -2.41 3.39
N ALA A 27 -12.58 -2.43 2.45
CA ALA A 27 -12.71 -1.38 1.43
C ALA A 27 -12.89 0.02 2.05
N ARG A 28 -13.73 0.12 3.09
CA ARG A 28 -13.98 1.37 3.82
C ARG A 28 -12.77 1.88 4.61
N VAL A 29 -11.89 0.99 5.06
CA VAL A 29 -10.62 1.35 5.72
C VAL A 29 -9.57 1.75 4.69
N LEU A 30 -9.46 1.01 3.59
CA LEU A 30 -8.50 1.30 2.50
C LEU A 30 -8.73 2.68 1.87
N GLN A 31 -9.98 3.06 1.64
CA GLN A 31 -10.32 4.30 0.94
C GLN A 31 -9.73 5.57 1.59
N PRO A 32 -9.96 5.87 2.89
CA PRO A 32 -9.40 7.05 3.53
C PRO A 32 -7.86 7.03 3.55
N VAL A 33 -7.23 5.87 3.83
CA VAL A 33 -5.76 5.74 3.85
C VAL A 33 -5.17 6.10 2.49
N ILE A 34 -5.75 5.60 1.39
CA ILE A 34 -5.32 5.92 0.02
C ILE A 34 -5.54 7.39 -0.33
N VAL A 35 -6.66 7.99 0.08
CA VAL A 35 -6.91 9.43 -0.13
C VAL A 35 -5.85 10.26 0.59
N THR A 36 -5.62 10.03 1.89
CA THR A 36 -4.61 10.77 2.66
C THR A 36 -3.19 10.56 2.10
N PHE A 37 -2.87 9.33 1.65
CA PHE A 37 -1.60 9.06 0.97
C PHE A 37 -1.44 9.85 -0.32
N SER A 38 -2.52 10.02 -1.09
CA SER A 38 -2.52 10.77 -2.35
C SER A 38 -2.33 12.27 -2.10
N ASP A 39 -2.90 12.80 -1.02
CA ASP A 39 -2.69 14.18 -0.58
C ASP A 39 -1.21 14.46 -0.24
N GLU A 40 -0.57 13.56 0.51
CA GLU A 40 0.88 13.66 0.81
C GLU A 40 1.72 13.63 -0.47
N LEU A 41 1.38 12.74 -1.40
CA LEU A 41 2.04 12.67 -2.70
C LEU A 41 1.84 13.96 -3.52
N HIS A 42 0.67 14.60 -3.45
CA HIS A 42 0.43 15.89 -4.09
C HIS A 42 1.28 17.01 -3.48
N ILE A 43 1.40 17.07 -2.16
CA ILE A 43 2.29 18.03 -1.47
C ILE A 43 3.73 17.81 -1.93
N LEU A 44 4.20 16.56 -1.93
CA LEU A 44 5.53 16.19 -2.41
C LEU A 44 5.76 16.61 -3.87
N ARG A 45 4.79 16.36 -4.76
CA ARG A 45 4.87 16.75 -6.18
C ARG A 45 5.03 18.26 -6.32
N ARG A 46 4.29 19.07 -5.56
CA ARG A 46 4.39 20.54 -5.59
C ARG A 46 5.75 21.04 -5.10
N LEU A 47 6.25 20.49 -3.99
CA LEU A 47 7.59 20.81 -3.48
C LEU A 47 8.68 20.46 -4.50
N LEU A 48 8.61 19.25 -5.07
CA LEU A 48 9.57 18.79 -6.06
C LEU A 48 9.52 19.61 -7.35
N TYR A 49 8.35 20.11 -7.74
CA TYR A 49 8.22 21.00 -8.88
C TYR A 49 8.91 22.35 -8.62
N LYS A 50 8.63 22.98 -7.46
CA LYS A 50 9.16 24.30 -7.11
C LYS A 50 10.69 24.30 -6.96
N ALA A 51 11.25 23.30 -6.29
CA ALA A 51 12.68 23.26 -5.95
C ALA A 51 13.57 22.53 -6.99
N LYS A 52 13.02 22.20 -8.16
CA LYS A 52 13.70 21.39 -9.19
C LYS A 52 15.01 21.97 -9.70
N ASN A 53 15.05 23.28 -9.91
CA ASN A 53 16.19 23.94 -10.55
C ASN A 53 17.33 24.23 -9.58
N GLU A 54 17.03 24.40 -8.29
CA GLU A 54 18.01 24.78 -7.26
C GLU A 54 18.76 23.57 -6.71
N HIS A 55 18.14 22.39 -6.67
CA HIS A 55 18.68 21.24 -5.94
C HIS A 55 18.90 20.00 -6.79
N ARG A 56 18.82 20.10 -8.12
CA ARG A 56 18.93 18.94 -9.03
C ARG A 56 20.17 18.07 -8.77
N ALA A 57 21.28 18.69 -8.38
CA ALA A 57 22.55 18.00 -8.13
C ALA A 57 22.70 17.43 -6.71
N SER A 58 21.85 17.82 -5.75
CA SER A 58 22.02 17.42 -4.35
C SER A 58 21.60 15.96 -4.10
N LEU A 59 22.22 15.33 -3.10
CA LEU A 59 21.91 13.94 -2.73
C LEU A 59 20.50 13.82 -2.14
N PHE A 60 20.10 14.73 -1.24
CA PHE A 60 18.75 14.72 -0.65
C PHE A 60 17.67 14.84 -1.74
N TRP A 61 17.94 15.56 -2.83
CA TRP A 61 17.01 15.69 -3.95
C TRP A 61 16.80 14.39 -4.72
N ARG A 62 17.86 13.58 -4.87
CA ARG A 62 17.76 12.24 -5.47
C ARG A 62 16.85 11.35 -4.63
N HIS A 63 16.99 11.39 -3.30
CA HIS A 63 16.12 10.65 -2.38
C HIS A 63 14.67 11.13 -2.40
N ALA A 64 14.42 12.44 -2.45
CA ALA A 64 13.07 12.96 -2.60
C ALA A 64 12.42 12.52 -3.93
N THR A 65 13.20 12.47 -5.01
CA THR A 65 12.74 11.95 -6.31
C THR A 65 12.45 10.45 -6.25
N GLU A 66 13.26 9.67 -5.52
CA GLU A 66 13.03 8.26 -5.27
C GLU A 66 11.76 8.00 -4.46
N MET A 67 11.56 8.75 -3.37
CA MET A 67 10.34 8.72 -2.55
C MET A 67 9.10 8.92 -3.43
N ARG A 68 9.11 9.95 -4.30
CA ARG A 68 8.02 10.19 -5.27
C ARG A 68 7.82 8.99 -6.19
N ARG A 69 8.89 8.40 -6.73
CA ARG A 69 8.78 7.25 -7.65
C ARG A 69 8.07 6.06 -7.01
N TYR A 70 8.40 5.73 -5.76
CA TYR A 70 7.70 4.66 -5.05
C TYR A 70 6.24 5.03 -4.75
N ALA A 71 6.00 6.26 -4.31
CA ALA A 71 4.66 6.74 -4.01
C ALA A 71 3.71 6.65 -5.21
N VAL A 72 4.17 7.04 -6.41
CA VAL A 72 3.38 6.90 -7.65
C VAL A 72 3.06 5.43 -7.93
N ARG A 73 3.98 4.50 -7.69
CA ARG A 73 3.72 3.07 -7.91
C ARG A 73 2.67 2.52 -6.94
N VAL A 74 2.67 2.98 -5.68
CA VAL A 74 1.65 2.61 -4.69
C VAL A 74 0.27 3.18 -5.07
N GLU A 75 0.21 4.45 -5.49
CA GLU A 75 -1.01 5.09 -6.00
C GLU A 75 -1.62 4.30 -7.18
N GLN A 76 -0.78 3.81 -8.09
CA GLN A 76 -1.19 3.02 -9.27
C GLN A 76 -1.74 1.62 -8.97
N LEU A 77 -1.60 1.10 -7.74
CA LEU A 77 -2.14 -0.22 -7.39
C LEU A 77 -3.68 -0.25 -7.46
N SER A 78 -4.33 0.89 -7.22
CA SER A 78 -5.79 1.06 -7.23
C SER A 78 -6.52 0.01 -6.37
N LEU A 79 -6.01 -0.21 -5.15
CA LEU A 79 -6.46 -1.26 -4.23
C LEU A 79 -7.97 -1.20 -3.90
N PRO A 80 -8.59 -0.02 -3.63
CA PRO A 80 -10.03 0.04 -3.39
C PRO A 80 -10.83 -0.49 -4.58
N SER A 81 -10.43 -0.12 -5.80
CA SER A 81 -11.08 -0.59 -7.03
C SER A 81 -10.92 -2.10 -7.24
N LEU A 82 -9.77 -2.68 -6.87
CA LEU A 82 -9.55 -4.12 -6.92
C LEU A 82 -10.50 -4.88 -5.98
N VAL A 83 -10.63 -4.39 -4.74
CA VAL A 83 -11.52 -4.98 -3.73
C VAL A 83 -12.98 -4.86 -4.15
N ASP A 84 -13.40 -3.68 -4.62
CA ASP A 84 -14.77 -3.48 -5.07
C ASP A 84 -15.08 -4.31 -6.33
N SER A 85 -14.14 -4.45 -7.26
CA SER A 85 -14.30 -5.32 -8.44
C SER A 85 -14.55 -6.78 -8.02
N LEU A 86 -13.79 -7.27 -7.03
CA LEU A 86 -14.04 -8.60 -6.46
C LEU A 86 -15.43 -8.66 -5.81
N ARG A 87 -15.82 -7.66 -5.02
CA ARG A 87 -17.15 -7.61 -4.39
C ARG A 87 -18.27 -7.63 -5.43
N TYR A 88 -18.18 -6.82 -6.47
CA TYR A 88 -19.18 -6.77 -7.56
C TYR A 88 -19.32 -8.10 -8.29
N SER A 89 -18.28 -8.95 -8.32
CA SER A 89 -18.37 -10.27 -8.96
C SER A 89 -19.41 -11.20 -8.30
N PHE A 90 -19.76 -10.96 -7.02
CA PHE A 90 -20.76 -11.73 -6.29
C PHE A 90 -22.22 -11.32 -6.58
N PHE A 91 -22.40 -10.16 -7.20
CA PHE A 91 -23.71 -9.62 -7.53
C PHE A 91 -23.97 -9.75 -9.03
N ALA A 92 -25.22 -10.07 -9.40
CA ALA A 92 -25.61 -10.28 -10.79
C ALA A 92 -25.30 -9.06 -11.68
N GLU A 93 -25.14 -9.32 -12.98
CA GLU A 93 -24.94 -8.28 -13.99
C GLU A 93 -26.24 -7.49 -14.20
N GLY A 94 -26.38 -6.42 -13.44
CA GLY A 94 -27.15 -5.28 -13.90
C GLY A 94 -26.26 -4.40 -14.79
N PRO A 95 -26.82 -3.71 -15.80
CA PRO A 95 -26.08 -2.74 -16.63
C PRO A 95 -25.54 -1.55 -15.82
N GLN A 96 -25.84 -1.47 -14.52
CA GLN A 96 -25.38 -0.42 -13.62
C GLN A 96 -24.69 -1.04 -12.41
N GLN A 97 -23.36 -0.90 -12.35
CA GLN A 97 -22.57 -1.06 -11.12
C GLN A 97 -22.91 0.11 -10.17
N SER A 98 -24.12 0.11 -9.63
CA SER A 98 -24.53 1.10 -8.65
C SER A 98 -24.25 0.59 -7.24
N SER A 99 -23.91 1.51 -6.34
CA SER A 99 -23.75 1.21 -4.90
C SER A 99 -25.01 0.60 -4.27
N LYS A 100 -26.17 0.72 -4.92
CA LYS A 100 -27.43 0.09 -4.51
C LYS A 100 -27.41 -1.42 -4.69
N VAL A 101 -26.70 -1.95 -5.69
CA VAL A 101 -26.59 -3.40 -5.95
C VAL A 101 -25.91 -4.12 -4.79
N LEU A 102 -24.89 -3.49 -4.18
CA LEU A 102 -24.15 -4.05 -3.04
C LEU A 102 -24.96 -4.14 -1.73
N LYS A 103 -26.21 -3.67 -1.72
CA LYS A 103 -27.11 -3.78 -0.56
C LYS A 103 -28.00 -5.03 -0.61
N GLY A 104 -28.15 -5.66 -1.77
CA GLY A 104 -28.96 -6.86 -1.94
C GLY A 104 -28.25 -8.13 -1.44
N PRO A 105 -28.93 -9.28 -1.44
CA PRO A 105 -28.27 -10.57 -1.30
C PRO A 105 -27.37 -10.84 -2.51
N TRP A 106 -26.22 -11.47 -2.29
CA TRP A 106 -25.38 -11.94 -3.39
C TRP A 106 -26.06 -13.11 -4.10
N THR A 107 -25.83 -13.22 -5.41
CA THR A 107 -26.53 -14.17 -6.29
C THR A 107 -25.58 -15.08 -7.05
N HIS A 108 -24.31 -14.67 -7.18
CA HIS A 108 -23.29 -15.39 -7.92
C HIS A 108 -21.99 -15.44 -7.12
N PHE A 109 -21.05 -16.28 -7.56
CA PHE A 109 -19.69 -16.26 -7.06
C PHE A 109 -18.67 -16.31 -8.21
N PRO A 110 -17.48 -15.72 -8.02
CA PRO A 110 -16.42 -15.71 -9.02
C PRO A 110 -15.74 -17.06 -9.18
N ASP A 111 -15.24 -17.34 -10.39
CA ASP A 111 -14.42 -18.53 -10.65
C ASP A 111 -13.08 -18.49 -9.90
N LYS A 112 -12.50 -19.68 -9.69
CA LYS A 112 -11.15 -19.88 -9.12
C LYS A 112 -10.07 -18.95 -9.71
N PRO A 113 -9.94 -18.81 -11.04
CA PRO A 113 -8.87 -18.01 -11.62
C PRO A 113 -8.98 -16.52 -11.25
N LEU A 114 -10.21 -16.00 -11.14
CA LEU A 114 -10.43 -14.60 -10.75
C LEU A 114 -9.98 -14.35 -9.31
N VAL A 115 -10.43 -15.18 -8.37
CA VAL A 115 -10.07 -15.03 -6.94
C VAL A 115 -8.56 -15.22 -6.73
N SER A 116 -7.96 -16.22 -7.38
CA SER A 116 -6.50 -16.44 -7.31
C SER A 116 -5.68 -15.28 -7.89
N SER A 117 -6.17 -14.66 -8.98
CA SER A 117 -5.53 -13.48 -9.57
C SER A 117 -5.58 -12.28 -8.62
N VAL A 118 -6.71 -12.08 -7.93
CA VAL A 118 -6.84 -11.03 -6.91
C VAL A 118 -5.89 -11.28 -5.74
N LEU A 119 -5.82 -12.50 -5.21
CA LEU A 119 -4.89 -12.88 -4.14
C LEU A 119 -3.43 -12.61 -4.52
N ARG A 120 -3.02 -13.05 -5.72
CA ARG A 120 -1.67 -12.78 -6.23
C ARG A 120 -1.38 -11.28 -6.30
N ARG A 121 -2.32 -10.50 -6.85
CA ARG A 121 -2.17 -9.04 -6.96
C ARG A 121 -2.10 -8.36 -5.59
N LEU A 122 -2.83 -8.83 -4.59
CA LEU A 122 -2.72 -8.35 -3.20
C LEU A 122 -1.34 -8.68 -2.61
N GLY A 123 -0.82 -9.88 -2.85
CA GLY A 123 0.54 -10.27 -2.43
C GLY A 123 1.64 -9.42 -3.08
N ASP A 124 1.54 -9.17 -4.39
CA ASP A 124 2.45 -8.28 -5.11
C ASP A 124 2.38 -6.85 -4.57
N SER A 125 1.16 -6.37 -4.28
CA SER A 125 0.92 -5.05 -3.69
C SER A 125 1.56 -4.91 -2.32
N LEU A 126 1.38 -5.91 -1.45
CA LEU A 126 1.97 -5.95 -0.11
C LEU A 126 3.51 -5.93 -0.18
N THR A 127 4.09 -6.66 -1.13
CA THR A 127 5.54 -6.65 -1.37
C THR A 127 6.04 -5.27 -1.77
N LEU A 128 5.33 -4.55 -2.66
CA LEU A 128 5.68 -3.18 -3.04
C LEU A 128 5.54 -2.20 -1.87
N ILE A 129 4.46 -2.30 -1.09
CA ILE A 129 4.18 -1.46 0.07
C ILE A 129 5.28 -1.64 1.13
N ARG A 130 5.65 -2.87 1.47
CA ARG A 130 6.75 -3.16 2.41
C ARG A 130 8.09 -2.61 1.92
N LYS A 131 8.40 -2.79 0.63
CA LYS A 131 9.60 -2.17 0.02
C LYS A 131 9.57 -0.65 0.11
N MET A 132 8.41 -0.01 -0.09
CA MET A 132 8.28 1.44 0.08
C MET A 132 8.52 1.87 1.53
N HIS A 133 7.97 1.14 2.51
CA HIS A 133 8.16 1.41 3.93
C HIS A 133 9.65 1.41 4.31
N GLU A 134 10.38 0.36 3.94
CA GLU A 134 11.84 0.26 4.16
C GLU A 134 12.60 1.42 3.51
N ARG A 135 12.18 1.83 2.30
CA ARG A 135 12.82 2.93 1.57
C ARG A 135 12.55 4.27 2.22
N LEU A 136 11.34 4.52 2.70
CA LEU A 136 10.99 5.75 3.43
C LEU A 136 11.80 5.90 4.72
N ALA A 137 11.96 4.81 5.48
CA ALA A 137 12.77 4.81 6.69
C ALA A 137 14.23 5.22 6.41
N ARG A 138 14.84 4.66 5.35
CA ARG A 138 16.20 5.02 4.94
C ARG A 138 16.29 6.47 4.44
N ILE A 139 15.32 6.91 3.64
CA ILE A 139 15.27 8.29 3.12
C ILE A 139 15.15 9.29 4.27
N TYR A 140 14.32 9.00 5.27
CA TYR A 140 14.18 9.80 6.48
C TYR A 140 15.50 9.93 7.23
N GLN A 141 16.22 8.83 7.45
CA GLN A 141 17.55 8.85 8.08
C GLN A 141 18.53 9.72 7.29
N THR A 142 18.54 9.62 5.96
CA THR A 142 19.41 10.48 5.13
C THR A 142 19.03 11.96 5.24
N PHE A 143 17.74 12.29 5.34
CA PHE A 143 17.32 13.67 5.60
C PHE A 143 17.75 14.15 6.98
N ALA A 144 17.65 13.31 8.02
CA ALA A 144 18.12 13.64 9.36
C ALA A 144 19.61 14.01 9.38
N VAL A 145 20.46 13.24 8.69
CA VAL A 145 21.89 13.56 8.55
C VAL A 145 22.08 14.83 7.72
N ALA A 146 21.35 15.01 6.61
CA ALA A 146 21.49 16.19 5.76
C ALA A 146 21.14 17.51 6.49
N MET A 147 20.21 17.48 7.45
CA MET A 147 19.88 18.65 8.28
C MET A 147 21.06 19.14 9.13
N GLN A 148 22.01 18.27 9.49
CA GLN A 148 23.19 18.65 10.27
C GLN A 148 24.11 19.64 9.54
N SER A 149 24.02 19.70 8.20
CA SER A 149 24.77 20.67 7.41
C SER A 149 24.29 22.12 7.56
N GLY A 150 23.08 22.34 8.13
CA GLY A 150 22.44 23.65 8.26
C GLY A 150 21.92 24.25 6.94
N ALA A 151 22.36 23.74 5.79
CA ALA A 151 21.93 24.22 4.48
C ALA A 151 20.50 23.77 4.16
N PHE A 152 19.64 24.70 3.73
CA PHE A 152 18.26 24.42 3.31
C PHE A 152 17.43 23.65 4.36
N ILE A 153 17.72 23.85 5.65
CA ILE A 153 17.15 23.07 6.76
C ILE A 153 15.62 23.04 6.72
N GLN A 154 14.97 24.16 6.37
CA GLN A 154 13.51 24.24 6.26
C GLN A 154 12.95 23.28 5.21
N LEU A 155 13.58 23.19 4.03
CA LEU A 155 13.16 22.27 2.97
C LEU A 155 13.40 20.82 3.37
N ILE A 156 14.60 20.52 3.90
CA ILE A 156 14.95 19.15 4.29
C ILE A 156 14.04 18.66 5.43
N LEU A 157 13.76 19.53 6.40
CA LEU A 157 12.82 19.24 7.49
C LEU A 157 11.41 18.94 6.96
N THR A 158 10.94 19.72 5.99
CA THR A 158 9.63 19.49 5.35
C THR A 158 9.61 18.13 4.62
N LEU A 159 10.67 17.80 3.88
CA LEU A 159 10.81 16.51 3.21
C LEU A 159 10.88 15.34 4.20
N ALA A 160 11.56 15.51 5.33
CA ALA A 160 11.61 14.52 6.41
C ALA A 160 10.25 14.30 7.06
N ALA A 161 9.49 15.38 7.30
CA ALA A 161 8.13 15.28 7.82
C ALA A 161 7.20 14.50 6.86
N ILE A 162 7.26 14.80 5.55
CA ILE A 162 6.51 14.05 4.53
C ILE A 162 6.94 12.58 4.50
N ALA A 163 8.24 12.29 4.50
CA ALA A 163 8.74 10.93 4.50
C ALA A 163 8.24 10.12 5.71
N SER A 164 8.27 10.73 6.91
CA SER A 164 7.75 10.14 8.13
C SER A 164 6.25 9.85 8.04
N ARG A 165 5.45 10.84 7.65
CA ARG A 165 3.99 10.69 7.52
C ARG A 165 3.60 9.66 6.46
N MET A 166 4.27 9.67 5.30
CA MET A 166 4.08 8.64 4.28
C MET A 166 4.47 7.25 4.80
N SER A 167 5.48 7.14 5.68
CA SER A 167 5.87 5.85 6.27
C SER A 167 4.76 5.27 7.15
N SER A 168 4.16 6.10 8.01
CA SER A 168 2.99 5.71 8.82
C SER A 168 1.82 5.26 7.94
N LEU A 169 1.47 6.05 6.91
CA LEU A 169 0.38 5.71 5.97
C LEU A 169 0.64 4.40 5.20
N VAL A 170 1.89 4.15 4.80
CA VAL A 170 2.27 2.90 4.12
C VAL A 170 2.18 1.71 5.08
N SER A 171 2.49 1.89 6.36
CA SER A 171 2.30 0.84 7.37
C SER A 171 0.82 0.52 7.55
N GLU A 172 -0.02 1.54 7.76
CA GLU A 172 -1.48 1.36 7.86
C GLU A 172 -2.08 0.70 6.61
N LEU A 173 -1.58 1.10 5.43
CA LEU A 173 -1.97 0.50 4.16
C LEU A 173 -1.55 -0.98 4.08
N ALA A 174 -0.37 -1.34 4.59
CA ALA A 174 0.09 -2.72 4.62
C ALA A 174 -0.84 -3.61 5.46
N ASP A 175 -1.24 -3.14 6.63
CA ASP A 175 -2.15 -3.85 7.53
C ASP A 175 -3.53 -4.03 6.90
N ALA A 176 -4.06 -2.98 6.27
CA ALA A 176 -5.33 -3.03 5.56
C ALA A 176 -5.29 -4.00 4.35
N VAL A 177 -4.19 -4.03 3.60
CA VAL A 177 -3.99 -4.98 2.49
C VAL A 177 -3.84 -6.41 2.99
N HIS A 178 -3.14 -6.62 4.10
CA HIS A 178 -3.02 -7.94 4.73
C HIS A 178 -4.38 -8.49 5.15
N GLN A 179 -5.16 -7.70 5.89
CA GLN A 179 -6.51 -8.08 6.31
C GLN A 179 -7.44 -8.37 5.12
N THR A 180 -7.29 -7.58 4.05
CA THR A 180 -8.01 -7.82 2.79
C THR A 180 -7.59 -9.17 2.19
N SER A 181 -6.29 -9.46 2.14
CA SER A 181 -5.76 -10.72 1.62
C SER A 181 -6.28 -11.92 2.41
N ASP A 182 -6.28 -11.86 3.74
CA ASP A 182 -6.81 -12.92 4.62
C ASP A 182 -8.30 -13.17 4.34
N THR A 183 -9.09 -12.09 4.21
CA THR A 183 -10.53 -12.18 3.90
C THR A 183 -10.77 -12.80 2.52
N VAL A 184 -9.96 -12.46 1.52
CA VAL A 184 -10.06 -13.05 0.17
C VAL A 184 -9.60 -14.51 0.19
N GLN A 185 -8.61 -14.86 1.01
CA GLN A 185 -8.15 -16.23 1.20
C GLN A 185 -9.25 -17.08 1.85
N ASP A 186 -9.98 -16.55 2.82
CA ASP A 186 -11.14 -17.21 3.43
C ASP A 186 -12.24 -17.49 2.39
N ILE A 187 -12.52 -16.52 1.51
CA ILE A 187 -13.45 -16.69 0.38
C ILE A 187 -12.94 -17.80 -0.53
N PHE A 188 -11.65 -17.78 -0.88
CA PHE A 188 -11.04 -18.77 -1.76
C PHE A 188 -11.16 -20.18 -1.19
N VAL A 189 -10.86 -20.36 0.09
CA VAL A 189 -11.00 -21.65 0.79
C VAL A 189 -12.46 -22.08 0.84
N SER A 190 -13.38 -21.17 1.19
CA SER A 190 -14.81 -21.49 1.30
C SER A 190 -15.44 -21.92 -0.03
N LEU A 191 -14.98 -21.35 -1.16
CA LEU A 191 -15.49 -21.68 -2.49
C LEU A 191 -14.88 -22.95 -3.09
N HIS A 192 -13.69 -23.37 -2.64
CA HIS A 192 -12.93 -24.46 -3.26
C HIS A 192 -12.61 -25.62 -2.32
N GLN A 193 -13.10 -25.58 -1.08
CA GLN A 193 -12.99 -26.73 -0.20
C GLN A 193 -13.74 -27.89 -0.87
N PRO A 194 -13.05 -28.98 -1.24
CA PRO A 194 -13.73 -30.14 -1.80
C PRO A 194 -14.79 -30.53 -0.77
N LEU A 195 -16.02 -30.77 -1.24
CA LEU A 195 -17.02 -31.47 -0.46
C LEU A 195 -16.39 -32.82 -0.13
N VAL A 196 -15.67 -32.89 0.99
CA VAL A 196 -15.30 -34.15 1.59
C VAL A 196 -16.65 -34.70 1.96
N ALA A 197 -17.20 -35.52 1.07
CA ALA A 197 -18.48 -36.15 1.25
C ALA A 197 -18.41 -36.77 2.63
N SER A 198 -19.09 -36.13 3.58
CA SER A 198 -19.35 -36.69 4.88
C SER A 198 -20.21 -37.90 4.56
N GLN A 199 -19.54 -39.02 4.28
CA GLN A 199 -20.09 -40.35 4.45
C GLN A 199 -20.41 -40.42 5.94
N SER A 200 -21.60 -39.91 6.28
CA SER A 200 -22.38 -40.32 7.42
C SER A 200 -22.78 -41.76 7.18
N ASP A 201 -21.78 -42.63 7.15
CA ASP A 201 -21.97 -44.05 7.28
C ASP A 201 -22.55 -44.23 8.68
N SER A 202 -23.84 -44.53 8.69
CA SER A 202 -24.68 -44.66 9.87
C SER A 202 -24.18 -45.82 10.72
N ARG A 203 -23.08 -45.61 11.45
CA ARG A 203 -22.72 -46.39 12.61
C ARG A 203 -23.74 -46.06 13.69
N LYS A 204 -24.82 -46.85 13.66
CA LYS A 204 -25.64 -47.18 14.82
C LYS A 204 -24.73 -47.39 16.02
N SER A 205 -24.81 -46.53 17.03
CA SER A 205 -24.30 -46.80 18.38
C SER A 205 -25.18 -45.97 19.32
N GLN A 206 -26.16 -46.58 19.98
CA GLN A 206 -25.94 -47.32 21.23
C GLN A 206 -25.41 -46.39 22.32
N VAL A 207 -26.37 -45.83 23.07
CA VAL A 207 -26.43 -45.75 24.54
C VAL A 207 -25.08 -45.84 25.27
N CYS A 208 -24.71 -44.78 25.99
CA CYS A 208 -24.50 -44.89 27.43
C CYS A 208 -24.53 -43.52 28.12
N ASP A 209 -25.46 -43.46 29.06
CA ASP A 209 -25.63 -42.55 30.17
C ASP A 209 -24.36 -42.50 31.02
N HIS A 210 -23.75 -41.33 31.25
CA HIS A 210 -22.98 -41.08 32.46
C HIS A 210 -22.96 -39.60 32.88
N ARG A 211 -23.51 -39.43 34.06
CA ARG A 211 -23.71 -38.26 34.92
C ARG A 211 -22.41 -37.91 35.68
N ARG A 212 -22.41 -36.70 36.27
CA ARG A 212 -21.50 -36.14 37.31
C ARG A 212 -20.26 -35.39 36.79
N ASP A 213 -19.72 -34.37 37.45
CA ASP A 213 -20.12 -33.46 38.53
C ASP A 213 -19.12 -32.28 38.49
N VAL A 214 -19.55 -31.11 38.97
CA VAL A 214 -18.82 -29.86 39.31
C VAL A 214 -17.70 -30.19 40.34
N PRO A 215 -16.54 -29.47 40.54
CA PRO A 215 -16.47 -28.02 40.81
C PRO A 215 -15.17 -27.23 40.50
N ALA A 216 -15.27 -25.94 40.83
CA ALA A 216 -14.31 -24.85 40.75
C ALA A 216 -13.09 -24.93 41.69
N SER A 217 -12.00 -24.27 41.28
CA SER A 217 -10.95 -23.67 42.13
C SER A 217 -10.06 -22.80 41.21
N VAL A 218 -9.89 -21.48 41.38
CA VAL A 218 -9.21 -20.70 42.45
C VAL A 218 -7.68 -20.63 42.26
N HIS A 219 -7.14 -19.41 42.46
CA HIS A 219 -5.72 -19.00 42.66
C HIS A 219 -4.80 -18.98 41.42
N ASP A 220 -3.81 -18.09 41.27
CA ASP A 220 -3.28 -17.01 42.12
C ASP A 220 -2.38 -16.10 41.28
N ASP A 221 -2.08 -14.93 41.87
CA ASP A 221 -1.03 -13.98 41.56
C ASP A 221 0.33 -14.56 41.15
N ALA A 222 1.03 -13.87 40.24
CA ALA A 222 2.48 -13.62 40.35
C ALA A 222 2.95 -12.54 39.37
N ASP A 223 3.08 -11.34 39.95
CA ASP A 223 4.01 -10.28 39.60
C ASP A 223 5.45 -10.81 39.43
N VAL A 224 6.07 -10.57 38.27
CA VAL A 224 7.54 -10.65 38.11
C VAL A 224 7.99 -9.51 37.21
N GLY A 225 8.45 -8.44 37.86
CA GLY A 225 9.29 -7.43 37.23
C GLY A 225 10.63 -8.00 36.79
N VAL A 226 11.06 -7.62 35.59
CA VAL A 226 12.45 -7.77 35.14
C VAL A 226 13.01 -6.40 34.78
N PRO A 227 14.07 -5.94 35.46
CA PRO A 227 14.73 -4.69 35.16
C PRO A 227 15.99 -4.91 34.30
N ILE A 228 16.34 -3.86 33.53
CA ILE A 228 17.71 -3.50 33.12
C ILE A 228 18.36 -4.38 32.02
N SER A 229 18.64 -3.77 30.86
CA SER A 229 20.03 -3.42 30.50
C SER A 229 20.08 -2.56 29.24
N ARG A 230 20.90 -1.53 29.38
CA ARG A 230 21.18 -0.41 28.48
C ARG A 230 22.57 -0.69 27.92
N GLU A 231 22.70 -0.89 26.62
CA GLU A 231 24.00 -0.91 25.96
C GLU A 231 24.03 0.07 24.80
N ASP A 232 24.72 1.17 25.08
CA ASP A 232 25.20 2.19 24.16
C ASP A 232 26.39 1.62 23.35
N HIS A 233 26.20 1.28 22.08
CA HIS A 233 27.31 1.08 21.15
C HIS A 233 27.04 1.75 19.80
N LEU A 234 27.49 3.00 19.69
CA LEU A 234 27.75 3.68 18.43
C LEU A 234 29.11 3.25 17.87
N PRO A 235 29.19 2.83 16.60
CA PRO A 235 30.44 2.88 15.85
C PRO A 235 30.46 4.15 15.00
N THR A 236 31.37 5.03 15.42
CA THR A 236 32.01 6.10 14.68
C THR A 236 32.60 5.59 13.36
N ARG A 237 32.71 6.51 12.38
CA ARG A 237 33.71 6.55 11.30
C ARG A 237 33.36 5.82 10.00
N TYR A 238 32.85 6.60 9.03
CA TYR A 238 33.09 6.31 7.62
C TYR A 238 34.16 7.28 7.12
N ASP A 239 35.30 6.71 6.77
CA ASP A 239 36.40 7.41 6.15
C ASP A 239 35.98 7.94 4.77
N SER A 240 36.26 9.23 4.61
CA SER A 240 36.23 9.98 3.38
C SER A 240 37.54 9.72 2.66
N GLU A 241 37.54 8.99 1.54
CA GLU A 241 38.68 9.00 0.63
C GLU A 241 38.32 8.57 -0.80
N ASN A 242 38.96 9.26 -1.73
CA ASN A 242 39.13 8.99 -3.17
C ASN A 242 38.05 9.50 -4.14
N ALA A 243 38.20 10.80 -4.37
CA ALA A 243 38.20 11.37 -5.71
C ALA A 243 38.95 10.50 -6.74
N SER A 244 38.31 10.26 -7.88
CA SER A 244 39.02 10.04 -9.14
C SER A 244 38.38 10.90 -10.20
N HIS A 245 39.10 11.97 -10.54
CA HIS A 245 38.95 12.75 -11.75
C HIS A 245 38.81 11.83 -12.98
N THR A 246 37.80 12.07 -13.81
CA THR A 246 37.85 11.67 -15.21
C THR A 246 37.54 12.91 -16.03
N GLU A 247 38.60 13.63 -16.36
CA GLU A 247 38.60 14.64 -17.42
C GLU A 247 38.24 13.94 -18.74
N ARG A 248 37.06 14.22 -19.28
CA ARG A 248 36.79 13.99 -20.70
C ARG A 248 36.99 15.29 -21.45
N ASN A 249 38.19 15.43 -22.00
CA ASN A 249 38.48 16.25 -23.15
C ASN A 249 37.54 15.87 -24.31
N THR A 250 36.62 16.76 -24.68
CA THR A 250 36.02 16.76 -26.01
C THR A 250 36.36 18.06 -26.70
N VAL A 251 37.25 17.91 -27.68
CA VAL A 251 37.74 18.88 -28.65
C VAL A 251 36.58 19.66 -29.27
N VAL A 252 36.57 20.97 -29.03
CA VAL A 252 35.70 21.95 -29.69
C VAL A 252 36.24 22.19 -31.10
N LYS A 253 35.59 21.63 -32.12
CA LYS A 253 35.82 22.01 -33.53
C LYS A 253 34.95 23.23 -33.84
N ARG A 254 35.57 24.42 -33.79
CA ARG A 254 34.97 25.68 -34.27
C ARG A 254 34.72 25.57 -35.77
N THR A 255 33.46 25.58 -36.16
CA THR A 255 33.04 25.88 -37.53
C THR A 255 32.15 27.11 -37.43
N SER A 256 32.63 28.22 -37.97
CA SER A 256 31.96 29.51 -38.00
C SER A 256 30.82 29.48 -39.02
N GLU A 257 29.58 29.48 -38.54
CA GLU A 257 28.39 29.74 -39.35
C GLU A 257 27.87 31.18 -39.13
N PRO A 258 27.28 31.80 -40.17
CA PRO A 258 26.92 33.21 -40.17
C PRO A 258 25.71 33.50 -39.28
N ILE A 259 25.80 34.63 -38.58
CA ILE A 259 24.80 35.19 -37.67
C ILE A 259 23.50 35.48 -38.46
N ARG A 260 22.48 34.64 -38.28
CA ARG A 260 21.10 34.96 -38.68
C ARG A 260 20.40 35.70 -37.55
N HIS A 261 20.01 36.95 -37.82
CA HIS A 261 19.14 37.75 -36.96
C HIS A 261 17.82 37.02 -36.70
N LYS A 262 17.59 36.63 -35.44
CA LYS A 262 16.30 36.07 -34.98
C LYS A 262 15.35 37.21 -34.64
N SER A 263 14.25 37.30 -35.38
CA SER A 263 13.12 38.18 -35.07
C SER A 263 12.52 37.79 -33.71
N LYS A 264 12.22 38.80 -32.88
CA LYS A 264 11.60 38.65 -31.56
C LYS A 264 10.20 38.05 -31.73
N LYS A 265 10.06 36.75 -31.44
CA LYS A 265 8.77 36.06 -31.40
C LYS A 265 8.01 36.54 -30.16
N LYS A 266 6.96 37.34 -30.35
CA LYS A 266 5.99 37.70 -29.30
C LYS A 266 5.52 36.42 -28.62
N ARG A 267 5.84 36.25 -27.32
CA ARG A 267 5.25 35.20 -26.48
C ARG A 267 3.74 35.44 -26.44
N LYS A 268 2.96 34.45 -26.89
CA LYS A 268 1.53 34.40 -26.58
C LYS A 268 1.42 34.24 -25.05
N ARG A 269 0.59 35.09 -24.45
CA ARG A 269 0.21 35.04 -23.04
C ARG A 269 -0.61 33.76 -22.86
N ASP A 270 -0.21 32.88 -21.95
CA ASP A 270 -0.97 31.67 -21.63
C ASP A 270 -2.19 32.06 -20.78
N GLU A 271 -3.36 31.51 -21.11
CA GLU A 271 -4.68 31.81 -20.50
C GLU A 271 -4.75 31.55 -18.98
N ILE A 272 -3.73 30.94 -18.40
CA ILE A 272 -3.67 30.64 -16.95
C ILE A 272 -3.46 31.91 -16.11
N ASP A 273 -2.83 32.95 -16.67
CA ASP A 273 -2.57 34.20 -15.93
C ASP A 273 -3.84 35.06 -15.74
N ASP A 274 -4.93 34.81 -16.48
CA ASP A 274 -6.21 35.54 -16.33
C ASP A 274 -7.14 34.93 -15.25
N ILE A 275 -6.83 33.75 -14.71
CA ILE A 275 -7.67 33.10 -13.67
C ILE A 275 -7.27 33.54 -12.25
N PHE A 276 -6.05 34.06 -12.08
CA PHE A 276 -5.48 34.36 -10.76
C PHE A 276 -5.02 35.82 -10.59
N GLY A 277 -5.41 36.72 -11.49
CA GLY A 277 -5.11 38.16 -11.44
C GLY A 277 -6.29 39.00 -10.99
#